data_AF-A0A8T3SMN8-F1
#
_entry.id   AF-A0A8T3SMN8-F1
#
_cell.length_a   1.000
_cell.length_b   1.000
_cell.length_c   1.000
_cell.angle_alpha   90.00
_cell.angle_beta   90.00
_cell.angle_gamma   90.00
#
_symmetry.space_group_name_H-M   'P 1'
#
loop_
_entity.id
_entity.type
_entity.pdbx_description
1 polymer ?
#
loop_
_entity_poly.entity_id
_entity_poly.type
_entity_poly.pdbx_seq_one_letter_code
_entity_poly.pdbx_strand_id
1 'polypeptide(L)'
;MLSGNIHKYMEHTYPENHWALDSTKEGTCVAFIKANDKYNYALKLNPTDKRGYRALVTYVGMDDADIQSTFNRQYTLREQKGLSSVTTLMVEIYKKLGLPIVQTAQAGNNAHSLDEFGITQIGNTKEPSMLHTHIWGRGNPKQEYIPGIPLEGPKPGEMFDMMAKTPTVPGNERKMPWDPKQLEKGLEIFKKTLHEYANSSEFRQEFGKALKVNIWKPGNLFEKANQLNFSRKDKFILGLSASVGLFALTNNLLSTSTSIASPFTPPKP
;
A
#
# COMPACT_ATOMS: atom_id res chain seq x y z
N MET A 1 -37.17 -16.70 -12.73
CA MET A 1 -36.83 -15.43 -12.05
C MET A 1 -35.48 -14.99 -12.56
N LEU A 2 -35.41 -13.81 -13.17
CA LEU A 2 -34.23 -13.31 -13.86
C LEU A 2 -33.09 -13.10 -12.86
N SER A 3 -32.01 -13.85 -13.02
CA SER A 3 -30.73 -13.69 -12.32
C SER A 3 -30.00 -12.43 -12.81
N GLY A 4 -30.63 -11.27 -12.65
CA GLY A 4 -29.98 -9.99 -12.93
C GLY A 4 -28.79 -9.79 -12.00
N ASN A 5 -27.71 -9.24 -12.52
CA ASN A 5 -26.55 -8.88 -11.70
C ASN A 5 -26.99 -7.88 -10.61
N ILE A 6 -27.02 -8.36 -9.36
CA ILE A 6 -27.37 -7.56 -8.17
C ILE A 6 -26.28 -6.54 -7.78
N HIS A 7 -25.19 -6.49 -8.53
CA HIS A 7 -24.10 -5.54 -8.36
C HIS A 7 -23.43 -5.19 -9.69
N LYS A 8 -22.78 -4.02 -9.73
CA LYS A 8 -21.95 -3.56 -10.85
C LYS A 8 -20.69 -2.86 -10.34
N TYR A 9 -19.60 -3.00 -11.08
CA TYR A 9 -18.33 -2.34 -10.79
C TYR A 9 -18.21 -1.05 -11.59
N MET A 10 -17.65 0.00 -10.98
CA MET A 10 -17.45 1.26 -11.67
C MET A 10 -16.28 1.17 -12.66
N GLU A 11 -16.57 1.41 -13.94
CA GLU A 11 -15.55 1.66 -14.95
C GLU A 11 -15.11 3.14 -14.86
N HIS A 12 -13.92 3.37 -14.29
CA HIS A 12 -13.38 4.71 -14.13
C HIS A 12 -11.86 4.71 -14.06
N THR A 13 -11.24 5.64 -14.78
CA THR A 13 -9.82 5.93 -14.70
C THR A 13 -9.63 7.11 -13.75
N TYR A 14 -9.04 6.83 -12.58
CA TYR A 14 -8.68 7.86 -11.60
C TYR A 14 -7.46 8.66 -12.09
N PRO A 15 -7.37 9.97 -11.81
CA PRO A 15 -6.22 10.80 -12.17
C PRO A 15 -4.90 10.24 -11.61
N GLU A 16 -3.79 10.43 -12.32
CA GLU A 16 -2.47 9.92 -11.89
C GLU A 16 -2.04 10.43 -10.50
N ASN A 17 -2.48 11.63 -10.14
CA ASN A 17 -2.22 12.23 -8.84
C ASN A 17 -3.24 11.83 -7.75
N HIS A 18 -4.14 10.87 -8.02
CA HIS A 18 -5.15 10.44 -7.06
C HIS A 18 -4.51 9.74 -5.85
N TRP A 19 -4.97 10.06 -4.64
CA TRP A 19 -4.39 9.54 -3.38
C TRP A 19 -4.37 8.01 -3.28
N ALA A 20 -5.31 7.33 -3.94
CA ALA A 20 -5.38 5.87 -3.95
C ALA A 20 -4.26 5.19 -4.75
N LEU A 21 -3.63 5.91 -5.70
CA LEU A 21 -2.56 5.36 -6.55
C LEU A 21 -1.18 5.44 -5.91
N ASP A 22 -1.02 6.23 -4.86
CA ASP A 22 0.24 6.35 -4.12
C ASP A 22 -0.01 6.28 -2.61
N SER A 23 0.27 5.10 -2.04
CA SER A 23 0.11 4.85 -0.61
C SER A 23 1.06 5.67 0.28
N THR A 24 2.05 6.36 -0.29
CA THR A 24 3.01 7.17 0.46
C THR A 24 2.63 8.65 0.52
N LYS A 25 1.75 9.10 -0.38
CA LYS A 25 1.38 10.52 -0.58
C LYS A 25 0.83 11.21 0.67
N GLU A 26 0.14 10.46 1.52
CA GLU A 26 -0.46 10.98 2.76
C GLU A 26 0.54 11.05 3.93
N GLY A 27 1.79 10.62 3.74
CA GLY A 27 2.84 10.67 4.75
C GLY A 27 2.68 9.66 5.90
N THR A 28 1.72 8.75 5.82
CA THR A 28 1.37 7.79 6.89
C THR A 28 1.83 6.36 6.64
N CYS A 29 2.64 6.13 5.61
CA CYS A 29 3.11 4.80 5.25
C CYS A 29 4.09 4.24 6.29
N VAL A 30 3.83 3.02 6.74
CA VAL A 30 4.68 2.28 7.68
C VAL A 30 5.57 1.30 6.92
N ALA A 31 4.97 0.48 6.04
CA ALA A 31 5.67 -0.58 5.33
C ALA A 31 4.94 -1.02 4.05
N PHE A 32 5.70 -1.65 3.15
CA PHE A 32 5.16 -2.51 2.10
C PHE A 32 5.45 -3.97 2.46
N ILE A 33 4.44 -4.82 2.34
CA ILE A 33 4.51 -6.22 2.74
C ILE A 33 4.11 -7.09 1.56
N LYS A 34 4.99 -8.00 1.15
CA LYS A 34 4.74 -8.96 0.09
C LYS A 34 4.33 -10.30 0.70
N ALA A 35 3.13 -10.77 0.35
CA ALA A 35 2.63 -12.07 0.74
C ALA A 35 2.80 -13.10 -0.39
N ASN A 36 3.27 -14.30 -0.03
CA ASN A 36 3.49 -15.44 -0.91
C ASN A 36 4.30 -15.07 -2.17
N ASP A 37 5.30 -14.20 -2.01
CA ASP A 37 6.19 -13.73 -3.07
C ASP A 37 5.51 -13.09 -4.29
N LYS A 38 4.23 -12.69 -4.17
CA LYS A 38 3.44 -12.24 -5.31
C LYS A 38 2.55 -11.03 -5.03
N TYR A 39 1.88 -11.00 -3.87
CA TYR A 39 0.84 -10.02 -3.60
C TYR A 39 1.38 -8.93 -2.68
N ASN A 40 1.37 -7.69 -3.13
CA ASN A 40 1.90 -6.55 -2.40
C ASN A 40 0.77 -5.83 -1.65
N TYR A 41 1.05 -5.47 -0.40
CA TYR A 41 0.15 -4.74 0.48
C TYR A 41 0.88 -3.53 1.05
N ALA A 42 0.19 -2.38 1.12
CA ALA A 42 0.64 -1.21 1.86
C ALA A 42 0.05 -1.23 3.26
N LEU A 43 0.89 -0.97 4.26
CA LEU A 43 0.50 -0.72 5.63
C LEU A 43 0.68 0.76 5.93
N LYS A 44 -0.39 1.43 6.37
CA LYS A 44 -0.36 2.85 6.75
C LYS A 44 -1.16 3.13 8.01
N LEU A 45 -0.77 4.14 8.78
CA LEU A 45 -1.67 4.74 9.76
C LEU A 45 -2.81 5.46 9.03
N ASN A 46 -4.01 5.48 9.61
CA ASN A 46 -5.14 6.15 8.99
C ASN A 46 -4.89 7.66 9.02
N PRO A 47 -4.80 8.32 7.86
CA PRO A 47 -4.43 9.74 7.78
C PRO A 47 -5.51 10.65 8.36
N THR A 48 -6.76 10.20 8.38
CA THR A 48 -7.89 11.02 8.81
C THR A 48 -8.38 10.74 10.23
N ASP A 49 -7.89 9.67 10.89
CA ASP A 49 -8.40 9.26 12.19
C ASP A 49 -7.34 8.54 13.03
N LYS A 50 -6.83 9.21 14.08
CA LYS A 50 -5.79 8.69 14.98
C LYS A 50 -6.31 7.75 16.07
N ARG A 51 -7.63 7.72 16.30
CA ARG A 51 -8.25 6.98 17.42
C ARG A 51 -7.92 5.49 17.32
N GLY A 52 -7.63 4.86 18.46
CA GLY A 52 -7.20 3.48 18.52
C GLY A 52 -5.90 3.21 17.75
N TYR A 53 -5.12 4.25 17.44
CA TYR A 53 -4.01 4.23 16.48
C TYR A 53 -4.38 3.57 15.15
N ARG A 54 -5.57 3.85 14.62
CA ARG A 54 -6.14 3.12 13.48
C ARG A 54 -5.16 3.03 12.31
N ALA A 55 -4.96 1.83 11.79
CA ALA A 55 -4.18 1.54 10.60
C ALA A 55 -5.06 0.97 9.48
N LEU A 56 -4.54 1.00 8.26
CA LEU A 56 -5.08 0.28 7.12
C LEU A 56 -4.02 -0.63 6.53
N VAL A 57 -4.45 -1.83 6.16
CA VAL A 57 -3.73 -2.69 5.22
C VAL A 57 -4.50 -2.65 3.90
N THR A 58 -3.85 -2.27 2.82
CA THR A 58 -4.46 -2.14 1.49
C THR A 58 -3.68 -2.97 0.48
N TYR A 59 -4.38 -3.77 -0.32
CA TYR A 59 -3.77 -4.47 -1.45
C TYR A 59 -3.40 -3.48 -2.54
N VAL A 60 -2.15 -3.51 -3.01
CA VAL A 60 -1.64 -2.59 -4.04
C VAL A 60 -1.34 -3.28 -5.37
N GLY A 61 -1.46 -4.61 -5.45
CA GLY A 61 -1.27 -5.36 -6.69
C GLY A 61 -0.11 -6.36 -6.64
N MET A 62 0.30 -6.82 -7.82
CA MET A 62 1.49 -7.65 -8.03
C MET A 62 2.62 -6.78 -8.60
N ASP A 63 3.85 -7.28 -8.65
CA ASP A 63 5.04 -6.48 -8.98
C ASP A 63 4.95 -5.66 -10.27
N ASP A 64 4.29 -6.19 -11.31
CA ASP A 64 4.15 -5.53 -12.62
C ASP A 64 2.72 -5.00 -12.89
N ALA A 65 1.84 -5.05 -11.89
CA ALA A 65 0.46 -4.61 -12.07
C ALA A 65 0.33 -3.11 -11.85
N ASP A 66 -0.40 -2.44 -12.75
CA ASP A 66 -0.87 -1.08 -12.50
C ASP A 66 -1.79 -1.10 -11.27
N ILE A 67 -1.53 -0.26 -10.26
CA ILE A 67 -2.34 -0.18 -9.04
C ILE A 67 -3.81 0.06 -9.41
N GLN A 68 -4.07 0.86 -10.46
CA GLN A 68 -5.43 1.14 -10.92
C GLN A 68 -6.19 -0.12 -11.37
N SER A 69 -5.48 -1.14 -11.87
CA SER A 69 -6.08 -2.44 -12.24
C SER A 69 -6.57 -3.26 -11.04
N THR A 70 -6.27 -2.84 -9.82
CA THR A 70 -6.75 -3.45 -8.58
C THR A 70 -8.06 -2.85 -8.07
N PHE A 71 -8.50 -1.74 -8.66
CA PHE A 71 -9.71 -1.04 -8.24
C PHE A 71 -10.96 -1.62 -8.89
N ASN A 72 -12.09 -1.45 -8.21
CA ASN A 72 -13.43 -1.68 -8.76
C ASN A 72 -13.55 -3.02 -9.49
N ARG A 73 -13.09 -4.11 -8.86
CA ARG A 73 -13.25 -5.46 -9.40
C ARG A 73 -13.42 -6.48 -8.30
N GLN A 74 -13.78 -7.70 -8.69
CA GLN A 74 -13.76 -8.82 -7.77
C GLN A 74 -12.31 -9.18 -7.40
N TYR A 75 -12.10 -9.44 -6.12
CA TYR A 75 -10.82 -9.92 -5.60
C TYR A 75 -10.80 -11.44 -5.54
N THR A 76 -9.65 -12.02 -5.87
CA THR A 76 -9.44 -13.47 -5.78
C THR A 76 -9.29 -13.90 -4.32
N LEU A 77 -9.55 -15.17 -4.04
CA LEU A 77 -9.31 -15.75 -2.71
C LEU A 77 -7.85 -15.60 -2.25
N ARG A 78 -6.88 -15.62 -3.19
CA ARG A 78 -5.46 -15.46 -2.85
C ARG A 78 -5.13 -14.03 -2.41
N GLU A 79 -5.71 -13.03 -3.07
CA GLU A 79 -5.59 -11.61 -2.67
C GLU A 79 -6.21 -11.39 -1.28
N GLN A 80 -7.35 -12.01 -0.99
CA GLN A 80 -8.01 -11.95 0.32
C GLN A 80 -7.21 -12.65 1.42
N LYS A 81 -6.64 -13.83 1.13
CA LYS A 81 -5.79 -14.57 2.07
C LYS A 81 -4.53 -13.77 2.43
N GLY A 82 -3.87 -13.15 1.44
CA GLY A 82 -2.72 -12.29 1.72
C GLY A 82 -3.10 -11.09 2.58
N LEU A 83 -4.24 -10.43 2.34
CA LEU A 83 -4.73 -9.34 3.20
C LEU A 83 -4.93 -9.81 4.64
N SER A 84 -5.52 -10.99 4.82
CA SER A 84 -5.77 -11.58 6.13
C SER A 84 -4.46 -11.92 6.87
N SER A 85 -3.45 -12.45 6.17
CA SER A 85 -2.13 -12.72 6.76
C SER A 85 -1.43 -11.45 7.20
N VAL A 86 -1.45 -10.39 6.38
CA VAL A 86 -0.85 -9.09 6.76
C VAL A 86 -1.64 -8.43 7.89
N THR A 87 -2.95 -8.58 7.92
CA THR A 87 -3.81 -8.13 9.03
C THR A 87 -3.45 -8.86 10.33
N THR A 88 -3.19 -10.18 10.27
CA THR A 88 -2.77 -10.98 11.42
C THR A 88 -1.41 -10.55 11.95
N LEU A 89 -0.44 -10.27 11.07
CA LEU A 89 0.84 -9.67 11.45
C LEU A 89 0.62 -8.37 12.22
N MET A 90 -0.29 -7.52 11.76
CA MET A 90 -0.60 -6.27 12.46
C MET A 90 -1.21 -6.48 13.83
N VAL A 91 -2.05 -7.50 14.02
CA VAL A 91 -2.58 -7.84 15.36
C VAL A 91 -1.43 -8.06 16.36
N GLU A 92 -0.36 -8.73 15.96
CA GLU A 92 0.83 -8.91 16.80
C GLU A 92 1.57 -7.60 17.09
N ILE A 93 1.61 -6.66 16.14
CA ILE A 93 2.17 -5.33 16.37
C ILE A 93 1.38 -4.58 17.45
N TYR A 94 0.05 -4.55 17.36
CA TYR A 94 -0.78 -3.90 18.38
C TYR A 94 -0.60 -4.54 19.76
N LYS A 95 -0.52 -5.88 19.84
CA LYS A 95 -0.22 -6.57 21.11
C LYS A 95 1.14 -6.17 21.68
N LYS A 96 2.17 -6.05 20.83
CA LYS A 96 3.52 -5.61 21.24
C LYS A 96 3.59 -4.15 21.68
N LEU A 97 2.66 -3.31 21.22
CA LEU A 97 2.46 -1.96 21.77
C LEU A 97 1.77 -1.97 23.15
N GLY A 98 1.43 -3.14 23.69
CA GLY A 98 0.77 -3.30 24.97
C GLY A 98 -0.75 -3.14 24.90
N LEU A 99 -1.34 -3.11 23.71
CA LEU A 99 -2.79 -2.96 23.59
C LEU A 99 -3.49 -4.27 23.93
N PRO A 100 -4.43 -4.26 24.91
CA PRO A 100 -5.04 -5.49 25.42
C PRO A 100 -6.03 -6.10 24.43
N ILE A 101 -6.62 -5.29 23.55
CA ILE A 101 -7.64 -5.71 22.60
C ILE A 101 -7.32 -5.11 21.25
N VAL A 102 -7.37 -5.93 20.21
CA VAL A 102 -7.21 -5.51 18.82
C VAL A 102 -8.47 -5.87 18.07
N GLN A 103 -9.01 -4.93 17.30
CA GLN A 103 -10.17 -5.12 16.46
C GLN A 103 -9.80 -4.88 15.00
N THR A 104 -10.47 -5.62 14.12
CA THR A 104 -10.31 -5.48 12.69
C THR A 104 -11.67 -5.45 12.01
N ALA A 105 -11.76 -4.75 10.90
CA ALA A 105 -12.93 -4.79 10.04
C ALA A 105 -12.53 -4.55 8.58
N GLN A 106 -12.91 -5.49 7.73
CA GLN A 106 -12.91 -5.30 6.29
C GLN A 106 -14.24 -4.69 5.89
N ALA A 107 -14.22 -3.41 5.52
CA ALA A 107 -15.39 -2.67 5.07
C ALA A 107 -15.05 -1.92 3.78
N GLY A 108 -16.09 -1.48 3.05
CA GLY A 108 -15.94 -0.71 1.81
C GLY A 108 -17.01 0.37 1.65
N ASN A 109 -17.74 0.68 2.73
CA ASN A 109 -18.98 1.46 2.68
C ASN A 109 -18.82 2.81 1.97
N ASN A 110 -17.64 3.45 2.08
CA ASN A 110 -17.36 4.74 1.45
C ASN A 110 -17.19 4.69 -0.06
N ALA A 111 -16.97 3.49 -0.61
CA ALA A 111 -16.86 3.22 -2.04
C ALA A 111 -18.09 2.46 -2.57
N HIS A 112 -19.09 2.15 -1.74
CA HIS A 112 -20.28 1.39 -2.13
C HIS A 112 -21.52 2.28 -2.09
N SER A 113 -22.45 2.06 -3.02
CA SER A 113 -23.78 2.66 -2.97
C SER A 113 -24.83 1.70 -3.51
N LEU A 114 -26.10 1.98 -3.23
CA LEU A 114 -27.24 1.26 -3.78
C LEU A 114 -28.00 2.24 -4.68
N ASP A 115 -28.25 1.87 -5.93
CA ASP A 115 -29.07 2.70 -6.81
C ASP A 115 -30.58 2.47 -6.58
N GLU A 116 -31.41 3.32 -7.19
CA GLU A 116 -32.88 3.27 -7.04
C GLU A 116 -33.51 1.96 -7.53
N PHE A 117 -32.79 1.19 -8.34
CA PHE A 117 -33.22 -0.12 -8.86
C PHE A 117 -32.75 -1.28 -7.99
N GLY A 118 -32.08 -1.01 -6.86
CA GLY A 118 -31.56 -2.02 -5.96
C GLY A 118 -30.27 -2.69 -6.43
N ILE A 119 -29.56 -2.11 -7.39
CA ILE A 119 -28.25 -2.61 -7.85
C ILE A 119 -27.16 -1.99 -6.98
N THR A 120 -26.30 -2.84 -6.41
CA THR A 120 -25.15 -2.39 -5.62
C THR A 120 -24.04 -1.90 -6.55
N GLN A 121 -23.69 -0.62 -6.47
CA GLN A 121 -22.54 -0.04 -7.15
C GLN A 121 -21.29 -0.18 -6.29
N ILE A 122 -20.21 -0.72 -6.87
CA ILE A 122 -18.90 -0.88 -6.23
C ILE A 122 -17.89 0.05 -6.91
N GLY A 123 -17.34 0.98 -6.13
CA GLY A 123 -16.51 2.08 -6.61
C GLY A 123 -17.31 3.34 -6.94
N ASN A 124 -16.69 4.52 -6.78
CA ASN A 124 -17.25 5.81 -7.22
C ASN A 124 -16.15 6.73 -7.78
N THR A 125 -16.52 7.87 -8.37
CA THR A 125 -15.59 8.83 -9.01
C THR A 125 -14.56 9.44 -8.06
N LYS A 126 -14.80 9.41 -6.74
CA LYS A 126 -13.95 10.04 -5.71
C LYS A 126 -13.10 9.04 -4.94
N GLU A 127 -13.55 7.80 -4.84
CA GLU A 127 -12.93 6.74 -4.04
C GLU A 127 -13.11 5.40 -4.75
N PRO A 128 -12.02 4.79 -5.25
CA PRO A 128 -12.09 3.42 -5.75
C PRO A 128 -12.44 2.46 -4.64
N SER A 129 -13.18 1.42 -4.98
CA SER A 129 -13.26 0.23 -4.14
C SER A 129 -11.89 -0.45 -4.19
N MET A 130 -11.24 -0.54 -3.02
CA MET A 130 -9.96 -1.20 -2.82
C MET A 130 -10.13 -2.36 -1.83
N LEU A 131 -9.37 -3.43 -2.04
CA LEU A 131 -9.26 -4.50 -1.07
C LEU A 131 -8.43 -4.01 0.12
N HIS A 132 -9.08 -3.72 1.25
CA HIS A 132 -8.40 -3.22 2.43
C HIS A 132 -9.08 -3.66 3.74
N THR A 133 -8.36 -3.57 4.84
CA THR A 133 -8.86 -3.83 6.19
C THR A 133 -8.41 -2.71 7.12
N HIS A 134 -9.32 -2.29 7.99
CA HIS A 134 -9.05 -1.40 9.12
C HIS A 134 -8.64 -2.22 10.34
N ILE A 135 -7.67 -1.71 11.10
CA ILE A 135 -7.15 -2.35 12.32
C ILE A 135 -6.98 -1.25 13.36
N TRP A 136 -7.38 -1.51 14.60
CA TRP A 136 -7.22 -0.55 15.70
C TRP A 136 -7.15 -1.26 17.06
N GLY A 137 -6.57 -0.56 18.03
CA GLY A 137 -6.52 -1.00 19.42
C GLY A 137 -7.70 -0.52 20.24
N ARG A 138 -8.05 -1.27 21.28
CA ARG A 138 -8.98 -0.87 22.35
C ARG A 138 -8.30 -1.06 23.71
N GLY A 139 -8.64 -0.20 24.65
CA GLY A 139 -8.07 -0.14 25.98
C GLY A 139 -8.54 1.14 26.68
N ASN A 140 -7.90 1.54 27.78
CA ASN A 140 -8.15 2.85 28.39
C ASN A 140 -7.86 3.99 27.38
N PRO A 141 -8.86 4.79 26.94
CA PRO A 141 -8.65 5.84 25.93
C PRO A 141 -7.65 6.93 26.33
N LYS A 142 -7.47 7.15 27.64
CA LYS A 142 -6.54 8.15 28.17
C LYS A 142 -5.11 7.61 28.34
N GLN A 143 -4.92 6.31 28.23
CA GLN A 143 -3.61 5.68 28.38
C GLN A 143 -2.77 5.93 27.12
N GLU A 144 -1.50 6.28 27.36
CA GLU A 144 -0.49 6.40 26.32
C GLU A 144 0.24 5.06 26.16
N TYR A 145 -0.29 4.18 25.31
CA TYR A 145 0.40 2.93 24.95
C TYR A 145 1.59 3.23 24.03
N ILE A 146 1.49 4.30 23.24
CA ILE A 146 2.61 4.99 22.64
C ILE A 146 2.86 6.26 23.46
N PRO A 147 4.03 6.45 24.09
CA PRO A 147 4.29 7.63 24.93
C PRO A 147 3.98 8.94 24.20
N GLY A 148 3.29 9.88 24.84
CA GLY A 148 2.88 11.16 24.25
C GLY A 148 1.73 11.10 23.24
N ILE A 149 1.10 9.94 23.06
CA ILE A 149 -0.05 9.76 22.18
C ILE A 149 -1.14 8.98 22.95
N PRO A 150 -2.22 9.62 23.42
CA PRO A 150 -3.33 8.89 24.03
C PRO A 150 -3.99 7.96 23.01
N LEU A 151 -4.50 6.81 23.47
CA LEU A 151 -5.18 5.85 22.60
C LEU A 151 -6.43 6.43 21.94
N GLU A 152 -7.16 7.28 22.65
CA GLU A 152 -8.45 7.86 22.26
C GLU A 152 -9.51 6.79 21.93
N GLY A 153 -10.64 7.22 21.36
CA GLY A 153 -11.76 6.35 21.03
C GLY A 153 -12.65 6.00 22.23
N PRO A 154 -13.70 5.19 21.99
CA PRO A 154 -14.69 4.85 23.01
C PRO A 154 -14.14 3.81 24.00
N LYS A 155 -14.72 3.80 25.21
CA LYS A 155 -14.30 2.86 26.26
C LYS A 155 -14.55 1.42 25.81
N PRO A 156 -13.72 0.44 26.20
CA PRO A 156 -14.00 -0.96 25.91
C PRO A 156 -15.41 -1.35 26.37
N GLY A 157 -16.12 -2.13 25.54
CA GLY A 157 -17.55 -2.42 25.70
C GLY A 157 -18.45 -1.60 24.79
N GLU A 158 -18.04 -0.39 24.40
CA GLU A 158 -18.73 0.43 23.41
C GLU A 158 -18.27 0.08 21.98
N MET A 159 -19.17 0.22 21.00
CA MET A 159 -18.85 0.03 19.59
C MET A 159 -17.94 1.15 19.09
N PHE A 160 -16.87 0.79 18.38
CA PHE A 160 -16.00 1.76 17.72
C PHE A 160 -16.59 2.12 16.35
N ASP A 161 -16.97 3.37 16.14
CA ASP A 161 -17.49 3.82 14.85
C ASP A 161 -16.33 4.24 13.92
N MET A 162 -16.18 3.49 12.83
CA MET A 162 -15.18 3.79 11.80
C MET A 162 -15.58 4.96 10.89
N MET A 163 -16.81 5.46 11.02
CA MET A 163 -17.44 6.55 10.29
C MET A 163 -17.64 6.25 8.80
N ALA A 164 -18.87 5.89 8.41
CA ALA A 164 -19.30 5.91 7.02
C ALA A 164 -19.49 7.37 6.54
N LYS A 165 -19.20 7.66 5.27
CA LYS A 165 -19.40 8.98 4.64
C LYS A 165 -20.88 9.30 4.35
N THR A 166 -21.77 8.32 4.44
CA THR A 166 -23.21 8.48 4.25
C THR A 166 -23.80 9.31 5.41
N PRO A 167 -24.61 10.35 5.17
CA PRO A 167 -25.07 11.23 6.24
C PRO A 167 -25.98 10.55 7.26
N THR A 168 -25.65 10.75 8.54
CA THR A 168 -26.51 10.68 9.75
C THR A 168 -27.27 9.38 10.02
N VAL A 169 -26.58 8.40 10.60
CA VAL A 169 -27.13 7.66 11.75
C VAL A 169 -26.46 8.25 13.00
N PRO A 170 -27.20 8.70 14.03
CA PRO A 170 -26.60 9.26 15.24
C PRO A 170 -25.69 8.23 15.94
N GLY A 171 -24.40 8.55 16.05
CA GLY A 171 -23.38 7.83 16.81
C GLY A 171 -22.30 8.84 17.21
N ASN A 172 -21.97 8.94 18.49
CA ASN A 172 -21.28 10.07 19.15
C ASN A 172 -19.79 10.24 18.81
N GLU A 173 -19.36 9.88 17.61
CA GLU A 173 -17.95 9.85 17.26
C GLU A 173 -17.62 10.79 16.10
N ARG A 174 -16.47 11.45 16.23
CA ARG A 174 -15.87 12.26 15.16
C ARG A 174 -14.48 11.71 14.89
N LYS A 175 -14.08 11.72 13.62
CA LYS A 175 -12.70 11.44 13.25
C LYS A 175 -11.78 12.44 13.96
N MET A 176 -10.69 11.95 14.54
CA MET A 176 -9.69 12.82 15.17
C MET A 176 -8.46 12.87 14.28
N PRO A 177 -8.12 14.02 13.67
CA PRO A 177 -6.92 14.10 12.87
C PRO A 177 -5.68 13.90 13.73
N TRP A 178 -4.58 13.51 13.10
CA TRP A 178 -3.30 13.46 13.76
C TRP A 178 -2.75 14.86 14.02
N ASP A 179 -2.20 15.08 15.21
CA ASP A 179 -1.19 16.12 15.40
C ASP A 179 0.10 15.68 14.66
N PRO A 180 0.80 16.56 13.93
CA PRO A 180 1.99 16.17 13.15
C PRO A 180 3.09 15.49 13.97
N LYS A 181 3.36 15.96 15.20
CA LYS A 181 4.39 15.36 16.07
C LYS A 181 3.94 14.00 16.60
N GLN A 182 2.64 13.87 16.92
CA GLN A 182 2.06 12.58 17.27
C GLN A 182 2.14 11.58 16.11
N LEU A 183 1.87 12.02 14.87
CA LEU A 183 1.98 11.16 13.69
C LEU A 183 3.42 10.67 13.48
N GLU A 184 4.39 11.59 13.51
CA GLU A 184 5.81 11.25 13.34
C GLU A 184 6.25 10.19 14.36
N LYS A 185 5.96 10.43 15.65
CA LYS A 185 6.27 9.50 16.73
C LYS A 185 5.52 8.17 16.60
N GLY A 186 4.24 8.21 16.21
CA GLY A 186 3.44 7.02 15.95
C GLY A 186 4.06 6.17 14.84
N LEU A 187 4.45 6.79 13.72
CA LEU A 187 5.12 6.11 12.62
C LEU A 187 6.45 5.52 13.05
N GLU A 188 7.27 6.25 13.79
CA GLU A 188 8.55 5.75 14.32
C GLU A 188 8.35 4.47 15.14
N ILE A 189 7.42 4.51 16.10
CA ILE A 189 7.16 3.38 17.00
C ILE A 189 6.58 2.19 16.24
N PHE A 190 5.59 2.39 15.37
CA PHE A 190 5.05 1.30 14.55
C PHE A 190 6.11 0.66 13.65
N LYS A 191 6.97 1.47 13.00
CA LYS A 191 8.06 0.96 12.16
C LYS A 191 9.07 0.18 12.97
N LYS A 192 9.46 0.69 14.15
CA LYS A 192 10.39 0.02 15.06
C LYS A 192 9.83 -1.31 15.54
N THR A 193 8.61 -1.33 16.09
CA THR A 193 7.97 -2.55 16.59
C THR A 193 7.77 -3.59 15.48
N LEU A 194 7.36 -3.16 14.28
CA LEU A 194 7.25 -4.04 13.12
C LEU A 194 8.61 -4.61 12.69
N HIS A 195 9.66 -3.79 12.67
CA HIS A 195 11.00 -4.23 12.33
C HIS A 195 11.54 -5.25 13.33
N GLU A 196 11.39 -4.98 14.63
CA GLU A 196 11.81 -5.89 15.70
C GLU A 196 11.07 -7.23 15.61
N TYR A 197 9.75 -7.20 15.41
CA TYR A 197 8.97 -8.44 15.28
C TYR A 197 9.33 -9.20 14.00
N ALA A 198 9.43 -8.54 12.85
CA ALA A 198 9.76 -9.20 11.58
C ALA A 198 11.13 -9.93 11.60
N ASN A 199 12.05 -9.54 12.49
CA ASN A 199 13.35 -10.18 12.67
C ASN A 199 13.40 -11.22 13.81
N SER A 200 12.30 -11.38 14.56
CA SER A 200 12.19 -12.30 15.68
C SER A 200 12.05 -13.77 15.26
N SER A 201 12.32 -14.69 16.19
CA SER A 201 12.05 -16.13 16.02
C SER A 201 10.56 -16.42 15.85
N GLU A 202 9.73 -15.70 16.58
CA GLU A 202 8.28 -15.84 16.63
C GLU A 202 7.68 -15.52 15.27
N PHE A 203 8.13 -14.45 14.62
CA PHE A 203 7.70 -14.16 13.25
C PHE A 203 8.10 -15.27 12.26
N ARG A 204 9.32 -15.81 12.39
CA ARG A 204 9.77 -16.92 11.53
C ARG A 204 8.97 -18.19 11.77
N GLN A 205 8.51 -18.44 12.99
CA GLN A 205 7.67 -19.59 13.33
C GLN A 205 6.26 -19.44 12.74
N GLU A 206 5.65 -18.28 12.89
CA GLU A 206 4.26 -18.03 12.48
C GLU A 206 4.12 -17.78 10.97
N PHE A 207 5.01 -16.98 10.39
CA PHE A 207 4.90 -16.54 9.00
C PHE A 207 5.95 -17.17 8.09
N GLY A 208 7.06 -17.69 8.63
CA GLY A 208 8.11 -18.32 7.84
C GLY A 208 8.58 -17.44 6.67
N LYS A 209 8.38 -17.94 5.44
CA LYS A 209 8.66 -17.21 4.19
C LYS A 209 7.42 -16.60 3.55
N ALA A 210 6.25 -16.74 4.17
CA ALA A 210 4.98 -16.32 3.59
C ALA A 210 4.85 -14.80 3.52
N LEU A 211 5.49 -14.05 4.42
CA LEU A 211 5.49 -12.58 4.42
C LEU A 211 6.92 -12.04 4.34
N LYS A 212 7.14 -11.07 3.43
CA LYS A 212 8.36 -10.26 3.34
C LYS A 212 8.02 -8.81 3.67
N VAL A 213 8.59 -8.29 4.74
CA VAL A 213 8.31 -6.95 5.26
C VAL A 213 9.39 -5.97 4.81
N ASN A 214 9.00 -4.86 4.19
CA ASN A 214 9.88 -3.76 3.83
C ASN A 214 9.40 -2.48 4.52
N ILE A 215 10.12 -2.04 5.57
CA ILE A 215 9.81 -0.81 6.29
C ILE A 215 10.02 0.39 5.37
N TRP A 216 8.98 1.21 5.23
CA TRP A 216 9.04 2.38 4.36
C TRP A 216 9.88 3.49 5.00
N LYS A 217 10.83 4.00 4.22
CA LYS A 217 11.63 5.18 4.53
C LYS A 217 11.42 6.20 3.42
N PRO A 218 11.24 7.49 3.72
CA PRO A 218 11.28 8.55 2.72
C PRO A 218 12.59 8.42 1.92
N GLY A 219 12.53 8.39 0.58
CA GLY A 219 13.69 8.26 -0.29
C GLY A 219 14.25 6.83 -0.50
N ASN A 220 13.59 5.77 -0.02
CA ASN A 220 13.98 4.39 -0.35
C ASN A 220 13.65 4.05 -1.82
N LEU A 221 14.51 3.24 -2.45
CA LEU A 221 14.55 2.79 -3.86
C LEU A 221 13.21 2.42 -4.56
N PHE A 222 12.12 2.17 -3.83
CA PHE A 222 10.79 1.94 -4.39
C PHE A 222 10.22 3.18 -5.09
N GLU A 223 10.58 4.39 -4.67
CA GLU A 223 10.28 5.62 -5.41
C GLU A 223 10.97 5.64 -6.78
N LYS A 224 12.19 5.12 -6.89
CA LYS A 224 12.87 5.02 -8.20
C LYS A 224 12.20 4.01 -9.12
N ALA A 225 11.71 2.88 -8.61
CA ALA A 225 11.01 1.87 -9.42
C ALA A 225 9.63 2.37 -9.90
N ASN A 226 8.87 3.06 -9.04
CA ASN A 226 7.58 3.63 -9.43
C ASN A 226 7.76 4.88 -10.32
N GLN A 227 8.74 5.75 -10.07
CA GLN A 227 9.06 6.87 -10.99
C GLN A 227 9.59 6.38 -12.35
N LEU A 228 10.35 5.29 -12.40
CA LEU A 228 10.82 4.69 -13.66
C LEU A 228 9.69 4.05 -14.48
N ASN A 229 8.66 3.52 -13.82
CA ASN A 229 7.50 2.95 -14.51
C ASN A 229 6.56 4.02 -15.10
N PHE A 230 6.48 5.22 -14.51
CA PHE A 230 5.82 6.36 -15.14
C PHE A 230 6.61 6.88 -16.36
N SER A 231 7.95 6.96 -16.27
CA SER A 231 8.79 7.45 -17.38
C SER A 231 8.84 6.52 -18.61
N ARG A 232 8.56 5.22 -18.47
CA ARG A 232 8.58 4.27 -19.60
C ARG A 232 7.35 4.38 -20.51
N LYS A 233 6.19 4.79 -20.01
CA LYS A 233 4.99 5.00 -20.85
C LYS A 233 5.12 6.24 -21.74
N ASP A 234 5.84 7.26 -21.31
CA ASP A 234 6.04 8.49 -22.10
C ASP A 234 7.06 8.35 -23.24
N LYS A 235 7.96 7.36 -23.17
CA LYS A 235 8.91 7.10 -24.27
C LYS A 235 8.34 6.27 -25.42
N PHE A 236 7.18 5.64 -25.26
CA PHE A 236 6.57 4.83 -26.32
C PHE A 236 5.53 5.59 -27.17
N ILE A 237 5.15 6.81 -26.77
CA ILE A 237 4.17 7.65 -27.49
C ILE A 237 4.84 8.79 -28.30
N LEU A 238 6.14 9.03 -28.14
CA LEU A 238 6.90 10.08 -28.87
C LEU A 238 7.97 9.55 -29.86
N GLY A 239 7.81 8.33 -30.36
CA GLY A 239 8.80 7.66 -31.22
C GLY A 239 8.31 7.19 -32.59
N LEU A 240 7.28 7.83 -33.16
CA LEU A 240 6.74 7.48 -34.49
C LEU A 240 6.42 8.74 -35.32
N SER A 241 7.42 9.61 -35.50
CA SER A 241 7.45 10.55 -36.63
C SER A 241 8.84 11.19 -36.75
N ALA A 242 9.68 10.64 -37.63
CA ALA A 242 10.64 11.40 -38.45
C ALA A 242 11.53 10.43 -39.23
N SER A 243 11.00 9.90 -40.33
CA SER A 243 11.80 9.56 -41.49
C SER A 243 11.86 10.80 -42.38
N VAL A 244 13.07 11.30 -42.68
CA VAL A 244 13.56 12.02 -43.89
C VAL A 244 14.83 12.78 -43.51
N GLY A 245 15.98 12.50 -44.17
CA GLY A 245 17.17 13.36 -44.06
C GLY A 245 18.50 12.70 -44.35
N LEU A 246 18.73 12.36 -45.62
CA LEU A 246 19.99 11.90 -46.23
C LEU A 246 20.95 13.10 -46.43
N PHE A 247 22.24 13.01 -46.04
CA PHE A 247 23.44 13.25 -46.88
C PHE A 247 24.75 13.51 -46.09
N ALA A 248 25.83 13.07 -46.74
CA ALA A 248 27.26 12.99 -46.39
C ALA A 248 28.04 14.31 -46.19
N LEU A 249 29.25 14.21 -45.61
CA LEU A 249 30.56 14.75 -46.10
C LEU A 249 31.62 14.60 -44.97
N THR A 250 32.55 13.62 -44.97
CA THR A 250 33.89 13.51 -45.62
C THR A 250 35.10 13.97 -44.80
N ASN A 251 36.13 13.08 -44.80
CA ASN A 251 37.59 13.28 -44.86
C ASN A 251 38.33 13.75 -43.60
N ASN A 252 39.22 12.94 -43.00
CA ASN A 252 40.64 12.65 -43.34
C ASN A 252 41.49 13.16 -42.13
N LEU A 253 42.64 12.66 -41.67
CA LEU A 253 43.67 11.71 -42.13
C LEU A 253 44.57 11.42 -40.89
N LEU A 254 45.19 10.23 -40.85
CA LEU A 254 46.55 9.89 -40.33
C LEU A 254 46.84 10.07 -38.81
N SER A 255 47.59 9.21 -38.11
CA SER A 255 48.41 8.05 -38.49
C SER A 255 48.91 7.32 -37.22
N THR A 256 49.19 6.01 -37.40
CA THR A 256 50.28 5.19 -36.78
C THR A 256 50.20 4.89 -35.27
N SER A 257 50.44 3.67 -34.78
CA SER A 257 50.97 2.43 -35.38
C SER A 257 50.93 1.28 -34.36
N THR A 258 50.71 0.04 -34.86
CA THR A 258 51.30 -1.27 -34.45
C THR A 258 51.14 -1.78 -33.00
N SER A 259 50.90 -3.05 -32.66
CA SER A 259 50.86 -4.37 -33.34
C SER A 259 50.09 -5.35 -32.44
N ILE A 260 49.07 -6.07 -32.92
CA ILE A 260 49.05 -7.50 -33.32
C ILE A 260 49.59 -8.55 -32.29
N ALA A 261 48.68 -9.50 -32.00
CA ALA A 261 48.82 -10.94 -31.71
C ALA A 261 48.72 -11.46 -30.26
N SER A 262 47.66 -12.25 -30.08
CA SER A 262 47.31 -13.20 -29.00
C SER A 262 48.14 -14.52 -29.08
N PRO A 263 47.68 -15.65 -28.49
CA PRO A 263 47.83 -16.09 -27.10
C PRO A 263 48.59 -17.44 -26.99
N PHE A 264 49.17 -17.81 -25.85
CA PHE A 264 49.49 -19.23 -25.58
C PHE A 264 49.67 -19.52 -24.08
N THR A 265 49.07 -20.61 -23.60
CA THR A 265 49.13 -21.18 -22.24
C THR A 265 49.96 -22.50 -22.24
N PRO A 266 50.18 -23.20 -21.10
CA PRO A 266 51.41 -23.31 -20.28
C PRO A 266 52.11 -24.71 -20.41
N PRO A 267 53.06 -25.12 -19.55
CA PRO A 267 52.70 -25.81 -18.30
C PRO A 267 53.62 -25.57 -17.06
N LYS A 268 53.15 -26.10 -15.93
CA LYS A 268 53.65 -26.06 -14.54
C LYS A 268 54.99 -26.79 -14.30
N PRO A 269 55.64 -26.59 -13.14
CA PRO A 269 56.45 -27.61 -12.48
C PRO A 269 55.60 -28.69 -11.80
#